data_AF-A0AA46H8M3-F1
#
_entry.id   AF-A0AA46H8M3-F1
#
_cell.length_a   1.000
_cell.length_b   1.000
_cell.length_c   1.000
_cell.angle_alpha   90.00
_cell.angle_beta   90.00
_cell.angle_gamma   90.00
#
_symmetry.space_group_name_H-M   'P 1'
#
loop_
_entity.id
_entity.type
_entity.pdbx_description
1 polymer ?
#
loop_
_entity_poly.entity_id
_entity_poly.type
_entity_poly.pdbx_seq_one_letter_code
_entity_poly.pdbx_strand_id
1 'polypeptide(L)'
;MSTLPKRTVSEILFYYKTASRQNGSDIFVEGAGDKLLLDTYIELRQTVSCPVYTMDMIDFSGVDFGAFGLPAPSARSSVIALRKILKDENIDVGKHVFLVDRDVEDLCETPLIDGIELTDSGALPVHLYDNVTERKFADLVFEGKIDLNVLKCSVNAICTDVYLLRVAAKALHLGIRILPPSDLITGSRIDGYSLDFRGYAERCLNASCHIDRLDDVLAHAEISRDIISKKNLKSFSLINDHTLWDVLKTIGSRVSASNNRSSKDVEEMVRMTFDPAQLSEHRLFQAIERLAIGTALRAA
;
A
#
# COMPACT_ATOMS: atom_id res chain seq x y z
N MET A 1 -7.49 9.06 17.86
CA MET A 1 -7.46 10.44 17.31
C MET A 1 -6.57 11.26 18.21
N SER A 2 -5.40 11.69 17.72
CA SER A 2 -4.54 12.58 18.49
C SER A 2 -5.20 13.96 18.58
N THR A 3 -5.19 14.54 19.78
CA THR A 3 -5.74 15.87 20.10
C THR A 3 -4.77 17.01 19.78
N LEU A 4 -3.69 16.70 19.04
CA LEU A 4 -2.66 17.67 18.69
C LEU A 4 -3.10 18.43 17.43
N PRO A 5 -3.00 19.76 17.40
CA PRO A 5 -3.29 20.54 16.21
C PRO A 5 -2.34 20.15 15.07
N LYS A 6 -2.90 19.99 13.87
CA LYS A 6 -2.12 19.75 12.65
C LYS A 6 -1.18 20.92 12.37
N ARG A 7 0.00 20.62 11.83
CA ARG A 7 0.94 21.65 11.36
C ARG A 7 0.53 22.13 9.98
N THR A 8 0.44 23.43 9.78
CA THR A 8 0.21 24.00 8.45
C THR A 8 1.43 23.77 7.55
N VAL A 9 1.21 23.70 6.24
CA VAL A 9 2.33 23.65 5.27
C VAL A 9 3.31 24.81 5.46
N SER A 10 2.82 26.01 5.81
CA SER A 10 3.66 27.18 6.09
C SER A 10 4.58 26.98 7.30
N GLU A 11 4.12 26.30 8.36
CA GLU A 11 4.98 25.95 9.51
C GLU A 11 6.07 24.95 9.11
N ILE A 12 5.73 23.96 8.27
CA ILE A 12 6.70 23.00 7.74
C ILE A 12 7.76 23.70 6.87
N LEU A 13 7.33 24.60 5.98
CA LEU A 13 8.24 25.42 5.19
C LEU A 13 9.15 26.28 6.06
N PHE A 14 8.59 26.94 7.08
CA PHE A 14 9.36 27.74 8.02
C PHE A 14 10.40 26.88 8.74
N TYR A 15 10.02 25.69 9.21
CA TYR A 15 10.93 24.75 9.84
C TYR A 15 12.09 24.40 8.91
N TYR A 16 11.85 23.94 7.68
CA TYR A 16 12.94 23.57 6.78
C TYR A 16 13.80 24.76 6.33
N LYS A 17 13.23 25.95 6.16
CA LYS A 17 14.02 27.15 5.83
C LYS A 17 14.95 27.56 6.97
N THR A 18 14.48 27.48 8.22
CA THR A 18 15.23 27.93 9.41
C THR A 18 16.13 26.86 10.01
N ALA A 19 15.68 25.60 10.02
CA ALA A 19 16.40 24.44 10.52
C ALA A 19 17.27 23.77 9.45
N SER A 20 17.41 24.36 8.25
CA SER A 20 18.24 23.92 7.11
C SER A 20 19.72 23.59 7.42
N ARG A 21 20.17 23.84 8.66
CA ARG A 21 21.50 23.49 9.18
C ARG A 21 21.54 22.21 10.03
N GLN A 22 20.42 21.56 10.32
CA GLN A 22 20.39 20.24 10.96
C GLN A 22 20.45 19.16 9.87
N ASN A 23 21.47 18.30 9.92
CA ASN A 23 21.75 17.19 8.99
C ASN A 23 20.70 16.05 9.04
N GLY A 24 19.41 16.37 9.25
CA GLY A 24 18.35 15.38 9.35
C GLY A 24 17.78 14.99 7.99
N SER A 25 17.58 13.69 7.80
CA SER A 25 16.69 13.13 6.79
C SER A 25 15.34 12.86 7.46
N ASP A 26 14.24 13.11 6.74
CA ASP A 26 12.88 12.84 7.23
C ASP A 26 12.15 11.96 6.20
N ILE A 27 11.18 11.19 6.68
CA ILE A 27 10.33 10.35 5.83
C ILE A 27 8.90 10.84 5.91
N PHE A 28 8.27 11.04 4.76
CA PHE A 28 6.87 11.40 4.62
C PHE A 28 6.10 10.26 3.99
N VAL A 29 5.06 9.77 4.68
CA VAL A 29 4.24 8.64 4.26
C VAL A 29 2.76 8.99 4.28
N GLU A 30 1.94 8.14 3.66
CA GLU A 30 0.50 8.34 3.56
C GLU A 30 -0.22 8.14 4.89
N GLY A 31 0.04 7.01 5.56
CA GLY A 31 -0.78 6.58 6.71
C GLY A 31 -0.01 6.11 7.94
N ALA A 32 -0.76 5.95 9.04
CA ALA A 32 -0.22 5.50 10.32
C ALA A 32 0.33 4.06 10.28
N GLY A 33 -0.20 3.20 9.40
CA GLY A 33 0.29 1.84 9.19
C GLY A 33 1.74 1.83 8.67
N ASP A 34 2.01 2.67 7.67
CA ASP A 34 3.35 2.83 7.08
C ASP A 34 4.31 3.42 8.11
N LYS A 35 3.86 4.45 8.84
CA LYS A 35 4.64 5.06 9.90
C LYS A 35 5.05 4.03 10.97
N LEU A 36 4.10 3.24 11.47
CA LEU A 36 4.38 2.22 12.47
C LEU A 36 5.44 1.23 11.98
N LEU A 37 5.33 0.77 10.73
CA LEU A 37 6.27 -0.18 10.13
C LEU A 37 7.66 0.44 9.97
N LEU A 38 7.76 1.67 9.47
CA LEU A 38 9.03 2.36 9.26
C LEU A 38 9.69 2.77 10.58
N ASP A 39 8.94 3.29 11.56
CA ASP A 39 9.47 3.60 12.89
C ASP A 39 10.12 2.34 13.50
N THR A 40 9.40 1.21 13.48
CA THR A 40 9.90 -0.09 13.98
C THR A 40 11.16 -0.52 13.24
N TYR A 41 11.18 -0.37 11.91
CA TYR A 41 12.33 -0.73 11.09
C TYR A 41 13.56 0.13 11.38
N ILE A 42 13.40 1.45 11.45
CA ILE A 42 14.48 2.41 11.71
C ILE A 42 15.05 2.22 13.11
N GLU A 43 14.20 2.02 14.12
CA GLU A 43 14.60 1.77 15.51
C GLU A 43 15.50 0.53 15.61
N LEU A 44 15.11 -0.57 14.96
CA LEU A 44 15.85 -1.83 15.01
C LEU A 44 17.15 -1.83 14.19
N ARG A 45 17.26 -0.96 13.18
CA ARG A 45 18.49 -0.80 12.40
C ARG A 45 19.55 0.07 13.12
N GLN A 46 19.22 0.66 14.28
CA GLN A 46 20.10 1.51 15.08
C GLN A 46 20.72 2.68 14.29
N THR A 47 19.99 3.17 13.29
CA THR A 47 20.45 4.25 12.43
C THR A 47 20.12 5.60 13.02
N VAL A 48 20.74 6.66 12.49
CA VAL A 48 20.45 8.06 12.90
C VAL A 48 18.95 8.29 12.93
N SER A 49 18.48 8.98 13.96
CA SER A 49 17.08 9.34 14.17
C SER A 49 16.53 9.98 12.89
N CYS A 50 15.70 9.24 12.17
CA CYS A 50 15.00 9.67 10.96
C CYS A 50 13.50 9.71 11.26
N PRO A 51 12.94 10.89 11.54
CA PRO A 51 11.52 11.03 11.85
C PRO A 51 10.63 10.60 10.68
N VAL A 52 9.57 9.85 10.99
CA VAL A 52 8.54 9.48 10.02
C VAL A 52 7.27 10.29 10.30
N TYR A 53 6.79 11.03 9.30
CA TYR A 53 5.60 11.88 9.34
C TYR A 53 4.51 11.34 8.44
N THR A 54 3.28 11.35 8.94
CA THR A 54 2.08 10.98 8.18
C THR A 54 1.37 12.23 7.68
N MET A 55 0.70 12.13 6.51
CA MET A 55 0.02 13.30 5.92
C MET A 55 -1.16 13.80 6.74
N ASP A 56 -1.73 12.99 7.64
CA ASP A 56 -2.77 13.43 8.56
C ASP A 56 -2.28 14.41 9.63
N MET A 57 -0.96 14.52 9.86
CA MET A 57 -0.34 15.47 10.79
C MET A 57 -0.18 16.88 10.19
N ILE A 58 -0.33 17.03 8.87
CA ILE A 58 -0.13 18.28 8.15
C ILE A 58 -1.48 18.78 7.61
N ASP A 59 -1.73 20.08 7.75
CA ASP A 59 -2.90 20.76 7.22
C ASP A 59 -2.63 21.30 5.81
N PHE A 60 -3.29 20.68 4.83
CA PHE A 60 -3.25 21.04 3.40
C PHE A 60 -4.46 21.87 2.96
N SER A 61 -5.29 22.39 3.89
CA SER A 61 -6.51 23.15 3.56
C SER A 61 -6.26 24.40 2.69
N GLY A 62 -5.06 24.98 2.77
CA GLY A 62 -4.63 26.12 1.95
C GLY A 62 -3.92 25.75 0.64
N VAL A 63 -3.83 24.48 0.28
CA VAL A 63 -3.09 24.01 -0.91
C VAL A 63 -4.02 23.86 -2.11
N ASP A 64 -3.65 24.50 -3.22
CA ASP A 64 -4.31 24.31 -4.51
C ASP A 64 -3.72 23.09 -5.25
N PHE A 65 -4.32 21.92 -5.03
CA PHE A 65 -3.92 20.68 -5.71
C PHE A 65 -4.12 20.74 -7.23
N GLY A 66 -5.11 21.52 -7.70
CA GLY A 66 -5.37 21.70 -9.12
C GLY A 66 -4.23 22.41 -9.83
N ALA A 67 -3.63 23.41 -9.19
CA ALA A 67 -2.43 24.09 -9.69
C ALA A 67 -1.22 23.15 -9.87
N PHE A 68 -1.19 22.02 -9.17
CA PHE A 68 -0.15 20.99 -9.32
C PHE A 68 -0.52 19.88 -10.31
N GLY A 69 -1.71 19.94 -10.92
CA GLY A 69 -2.24 18.84 -11.74
C GLY A 69 -2.56 17.58 -10.93
N LEU A 70 -2.71 17.70 -9.61
CA LEU A 70 -3.05 16.59 -8.73
C LEU A 70 -4.58 16.47 -8.59
N PRO A 71 -5.10 15.26 -8.39
CA PRO A 71 -6.52 15.07 -8.06
C PRO A 71 -6.85 15.69 -6.69
N ALA A 72 -8.12 15.57 -6.27
CA ALA A 72 -8.58 16.05 -4.97
C ALA A 72 -7.67 15.62 -3.80
N PRO A 73 -7.70 16.35 -2.65
CA PRO A 73 -6.85 16.05 -1.52
C PRO A 73 -7.01 14.61 -1.03
N SER A 74 -5.91 13.85 -1.10
CA SER A 74 -5.76 12.48 -0.59
C SER A 74 -4.43 12.36 0.12
N ALA A 75 -4.17 11.24 0.82
CA ALA A 75 -2.88 11.02 1.47
C ALA A 75 -1.75 11.01 0.43
N ARG A 76 -1.87 10.20 -0.63
CA ARG A 76 -1.00 10.22 -1.81
C ARG A 76 -0.80 11.62 -2.41
N SER A 77 -1.88 12.33 -2.75
CA SER A 77 -1.77 13.68 -3.31
C SER A 77 -1.04 14.63 -2.36
N SER A 78 -1.26 14.50 -1.06
CA SER A 78 -0.60 15.31 -0.03
C SER A 78 0.91 15.08 0.04
N VAL A 79 1.37 13.82 -0.05
CA VAL A 79 2.82 13.51 -0.13
C VAL A 79 3.44 14.16 -1.36
N ILE A 80 2.80 14.00 -2.53
CA ILE A 80 3.28 14.55 -3.81
C ILE A 80 3.32 16.09 -3.74
N ALA A 81 2.24 16.71 -3.25
CA ALA A 81 2.12 18.15 -3.11
C ALA A 81 3.18 18.72 -2.16
N LEU A 82 3.39 18.09 -0.99
CA LEU A 82 4.39 18.54 -0.03
C LEU A 82 5.79 18.54 -0.65
N ARG A 83 6.18 17.46 -1.32
CA ARG A 83 7.48 17.39 -2.00
C ARG A 83 7.65 18.51 -3.02
N LYS A 84 6.62 18.74 -3.84
CA LYS A 84 6.65 19.82 -4.84
C LYS A 84 6.80 21.19 -4.18
N ILE A 85 6.00 21.47 -3.15
CA ILE A 85 6.05 22.74 -2.41
C ILE A 85 7.44 22.97 -1.81
N LEU A 86 8.04 21.96 -1.17
CA LEU A 86 9.39 22.05 -0.62
C LEU A 86 10.43 22.33 -1.73
N LYS A 87 10.32 21.63 -2.86
CA LYS A 87 11.23 21.83 -4.01
C LYS A 87 11.10 23.23 -4.61
N ASP A 88 9.89 23.72 -4.81
CA ASP A 88 9.62 25.05 -5.38
C ASP A 88 10.13 26.17 -4.43
N GLU A 89 10.20 25.90 -3.13
CA GLU A 89 10.76 26.78 -2.10
C GLU A 89 12.27 26.62 -1.89
N ASN A 90 12.97 25.94 -2.82
CA ASN A 90 14.42 25.68 -2.81
C ASN A 90 14.92 24.89 -1.59
N ILE A 91 14.07 24.04 -1.01
CA ILE A 91 14.49 23.09 0.03
C ILE A 91 15.08 21.85 -0.65
N ASP A 92 16.18 21.33 -0.09
CA ASP A 92 16.88 20.15 -0.60
C ASP A 92 16.08 18.86 -0.34
N VAL A 93 15.09 18.61 -1.18
CA VAL A 93 14.23 17.42 -1.12
C VAL A 93 14.98 16.10 -1.35
N GLY A 94 16.22 16.14 -1.85
CA GLY A 94 17.02 14.94 -2.10
C GLY A 94 17.49 14.22 -0.82
N LYS A 95 17.40 14.88 0.33
CA LYS A 95 17.74 14.32 1.66
C LYS A 95 16.55 13.66 2.36
N HIS A 96 15.35 13.85 1.85
CA HIS A 96 14.12 13.36 2.47
C HIS A 96 13.51 12.26 1.60
N VAL A 97 12.82 11.32 2.25
CA VAL A 97 12.09 10.26 1.57
C VAL A 97 10.62 10.65 1.52
N PHE A 98 10.05 10.66 0.32
CA PHE A 98 8.62 10.81 0.12
C PHE A 98 8.12 9.49 -0.41
N LEU A 99 7.34 8.77 0.39
CA LEU A 99 6.88 7.42 0.09
C LEU A 99 5.38 7.43 -0.19
N VAL A 100 5.02 6.82 -1.31
CA VAL A 100 3.65 6.64 -1.76
C VAL A 100 3.42 5.17 -2.04
N ASP A 101 2.23 4.69 -1.69
CA ASP A 101 1.83 3.33 -1.99
C ASP A 101 1.54 3.19 -3.49
N ARG A 102 2.00 2.08 -4.09
CA ARG A 102 1.59 1.76 -5.45
C ARG A 102 0.09 1.45 -5.43
N ASP A 103 -0.68 1.98 -6.36
CA ASP A 103 -2.12 1.72 -6.42
C ASP A 103 -2.63 1.81 -7.87
N VAL A 104 -3.94 1.78 -8.07
CA VAL A 104 -4.62 1.91 -9.35
C VAL A 104 -4.27 3.20 -10.09
N GLU A 105 -3.87 4.24 -9.37
CA GLU A 105 -3.25 5.50 -9.81
C GLU A 105 -2.05 5.26 -10.73
N ASP A 106 -1.27 4.19 -10.55
CA ASP A 106 -0.06 3.90 -11.34
C ASP A 106 -0.34 3.27 -12.70
N LEU A 107 -1.58 2.82 -12.93
CA LEU A 107 -2.05 2.48 -14.26
C LEU A 107 -2.44 3.73 -15.06
N CYS A 108 -2.75 4.83 -14.37
CA CYS A 108 -2.95 6.16 -14.96
C CYS A 108 -1.64 6.98 -14.91
N GLU A 109 -1.49 7.98 -15.78
CA GLU A 109 -0.39 8.93 -15.62
C GLU A 109 -0.68 9.82 -14.40
N THR A 110 0.08 9.62 -13.32
CA THR A 110 0.08 10.56 -12.19
C THR A 110 1.22 11.56 -12.40
N PRO A 111 0.95 12.86 -12.61
CA PRO A 111 2.00 13.85 -12.75
C PRO A 111 2.84 13.93 -11.46
N LEU A 112 4.12 14.28 -11.60
CA LEU A 112 5.04 14.61 -10.50
C LEU A 112 5.51 13.45 -9.60
N ILE A 113 5.50 12.20 -10.08
CA ILE A 113 6.10 11.05 -9.37
C ILE A 113 7.64 11.11 -9.31
N ASP A 114 8.29 11.97 -10.11
CA ASP A 114 9.75 12.01 -10.16
C ASP A 114 10.41 12.33 -8.81
N GLY A 115 11.22 11.39 -8.33
CA GLY A 115 11.90 11.41 -7.03
C GLY A 115 10.98 11.18 -5.82
N ILE A 116 9.82 10.57 -6.03
CA ILE A 116 9.00 9.94 -4.99
C ILE A 116 9.30 8.44 -4.99
N GLU A 117 9.53 7.87 -3.82
CA GLU A 117 9.68 6.42 -3.67
C GLU A 117 8.29 5.78 -3.70
N LEU A 118 8.14 4.74 -4.51
CA LEU A 118 6.94 3.93 -4.58
C LEU A 118 7.18 2.60 -3.89
N THR A 119 6.18 2.13 -3.16
CA THR A 119 6.18 0.76 -2.64
C THR A 119 6.16 -0.27 -3.79
N ASP A 120 6.71 -1.44 -3.52
CA ASP A 120 6.73 -2.54 -4.51
C ASP A 120 5.37 -3.29 -4.56
N SER A 121 4.48 -3.02 -3.60
CA SER A 121 3.13 -3.59 -3.37
C SER A 121 2.05 -2.53 -3.27
N GLY A 122 0.78 -2.93 -3.16
CA GLY A 122 -0.36 -2.04 -2.97
C GLY A 122 -0.37 -1.26 -1.64
N ALA A 123 0.44 -1.71 -0.68
CA ALA A 123 0.61 -1.07 0.62
C ALA A 123 1.95 -1.46 1.24
N LEU A 124 2.59 -0.59 2.03
CA LEU A 124 3.86 -0.90 2.70
C LEU A 124 3.80 -2.17 3.57
N PRO A 125 2.76 -2.41 4.42
CA PRO A 125 2.69 -3.60 5.27
C PRO A 125 2.71 -4.94 4.52
N VAL A 126 2.39 -4.95 3.23
CA VAL A 126 2.43 -6.16 2.39
C VAL A 126 3.86 -6.68 2.21
N HIS A 127 4.90 -5.86 2.45
CA HIS A 127 6.29 -6.31 2.44
C HIS A 127 6.61 -7.33 3.55
N LEU A 128 5.78 -7.41 4.59
CA LEU A 128 5.88 -8.45 5.62
C LEU A 128 5.35 -9.80 5.13
N TYR A 129 4.53 -9.81 4.09
CA TYR A 129 3.97 -11.02 3.50
C TYR A 129 4.85 -11.52 2.35
N ASP A 130 6.00 -12.06 2.72
CA ASP A 130 7.01 -12.60 1.82
C ASP A 130 6.94 -14.13 1.71
N ASN A 131 7.89 -14.73 1.00
CA ASN A 131 7.98 -16.18 0.84
C ASN A 131 8.11 -16.94 2.17
N VAL A 132 8.78 -16.35 3.17
CA VAL A 132 8.94 -16.96 4.49
C VAL A 132 7.62 -16.93 5.26
N THR A 133 6.93 -15.79 5.26
CA THR A 133 5.62 -15.63 5.89
C THR A 133 4.57 -16.52 5.22
N GLU A 134 4.54 -16.59 3.89
CA GLU A 134 3.66 -17.49 3.14
C GLU A 134 3.85 -18.95 3.56
N ARG A 135 5.09 -19.39 3.73
CA ARG A 135 5.42 -20.75 4.20
C ARG A 135 4.94 -20.97 5.63
N LYS A 136 5.17 -20.02 6.54
CA LYS A 136 4.66 -20.10 7.93
C LYS A 136 3.13 -20.20 7.94
N PHE A 137 2.45 -19.49 7.06
CA PHE A 137 0.99 -19.59 6.92
C PHE A 137 0.56 -20.99 6.45
N ALA A 138 1.17 -21.52 5.40
CA ALA A 138 0.85 -22.86 4.90
C ALA A 138 1.13 -23.95 5.96
N ASP A 139 2.32 -23.94 6.55
CA ASP A 139 2.82 -25.03 7.40
C ASP A 139 2.24 -24.96 8.83
N LEU A 140 2.18 -23.76 9.42
CA LEU A 140 1.83 -23.59 10.84
C LEU A 140 0.38 -23.12 11.02
N VAL A 141 -0.01 -22.04 10.33
CA VAL A 141 -1.34 -21.44 10.51
C VAL A 141 -2.44 -22.31 9.92
N PHE A 142 -2.15 -22.90 8.76
CA PHE A 142 -3.04 -23.82 8.06
C PHE A 142 -2.67 -25.28 8.30
N GLU A 143 -1.72 -25.55 9.21
CA GLU A 143 -1.36 -26.89 9.68
C GLU A 143 -0.96 -27.84 8.54
N GLY A 144 -0.32 -27.32 7.49
CA GLY A 144 0.05 -28.09 6.29
C GLY A 144 -1.13 -28.60 5.46
N LYS A 145 -2.36 -28.13 5.72
CA LYS A 145 -3.56 -28.57 5.01
C LYS A 145 -3.72 -27.94 3.62
N ILE A 146 -2.86 -27.00 3.27
CA ILE A 146 -2.81 -26.37 1.94
C ILE A 146 -1.36 -26.29 1.50
N ASP A 147 -1.11 -26.64 0.23
CA ASP A 147 0.21 -26.50 -0.37
C ASP A 147 0.59 -25.02 -0.53
N LEU A 148 1.87 -24.72 -0.36
CA LEU A 148 2.39 -23.36 -0.44
C LEU A 148 2.13 -22.72 -1.82
N ASN A 149 2.33 -23.44 -2.92
CA ASN A 149 2.09 -22.89 -4.25
C ASN A 149 0.60 -22.66 -4.48
N VAL A 150 -0.25 -23.57 -4.01
CA VAL A 150 -1.71 -23.41 -4.07
C VAL A 150 -2.15 -22.16 -3.30
N LEU A 151 -1.63 -21.94 -2.09
CA LEU A 151 -1.89 -20.73 -1.31
C LEU A 151 -1.46 -19.47 -2.08
N LYS A 152 -0.21 -19.43 -2.56
CA LYS A 152 0.33 -18.27 -3.30
C LYS A 152 -0.48 -17.96 -4.54
N CYS A 153 -0.78 -18.95 -5.37
CA CYS A 153 -1.58 -18.77 -6.58
C CYS A 153 -2.98 -18.25 -6.25
N SER A 154 -3.60 -18.78 -5.20
CA SER A 154 -4.93 -18.35 -4.75
C SER A 154 -4.94 -16.89 -4.27
N VAL A 155 -4.01 -16.53 -3.39
CA VAL A 155 -3.91 -15.16 -2.85
C VAL A 155 -3.66 -14.16 -3.98
N ASN A 156 -2.71 -14.45 -4.87
CA ASN A 156 -2.38 -13.58 -6.00
C ASN A 156 -3.56 -13.42 -6.97
N ALA A 157 -4.24 -14.51 -7.33
CA ALA A 157 -5.39 -14.46 -8.23
C ALA A 157 -6.53 -13.62 -7.64
N ILE A 158 -6.93 -13.90 -6.40
CA ILE A 158 -8.04 -13.19 -5.75
C ILE A 158 -7.71 -11.71 -5.55
N CYS A 159 -6.50 -11.37 -5.09
CA CYS A 159 -6.11 -9.96 -4.91
C CYS A 159 -6.03 -9.22 -6.25
N THR A 160 -5.58 -9.88 -7.31
CA THR A 160 -5.56 -9.31 -8.67
C THR A 160 -6.98 -9.00 -9.14
N ASP A 161 -7.93 -9.90 -8.94
CA ASP A 161 -9.32 -9.65 -9.33
C ASP A 161 -9.96 -8.49 -8.54
N VAL A 162 -9.72 -8.41 -7.23
CA VAL A 162 -10.17 -7.25 -6.42
C VAL A 162 -9.54 -5.95 -6.92
N TYR A 163 -8.25 -5.99 -7.27
CA TYR A 163 -7.55 -4.84 -7.86
C TYR A 163 -8.16 -4.42 -9.21
N LEU A 164 -8.45 -5.37 -10.10
CA LEU A 164 -9.09 -5.11 -11.39
C LEU A 164 -10.44 -4.40 -11.25
N LEU A 165 -11.25 -4.77 -10.25
CA LEU A 165 -12.50 -4.07 -9.97
C LEU A 165 -12.25 -2.59 -9.60
N ARG A 166 -11.24 -2.31 -8.77
CA ARG A 166 -10.86 -0.94 -8.39
C ARG A 166 -10.42 -0.13 -9.59
N VAL A 167 -9.60 -0.71 -10.47
CA VAL A 167 -9.14 -0.05 -11.70
C VAL A 167 -10.31 0.26 -12.62
N ALA A 168 -11.19 -0.72 -12.87
CA ALA A 168 -12.35 -0.54 -13.73
C ALA A 168 -13.31 0.54 -13.18
N ALA A 169 -13.57 0.51 -11.87
CA ALA A 169 -14.37 1.52 -11.18
C ALA A 169 -13.79 2.93 -11.39
N LYS A 170 -12.48 3.07 -11.21
CA LYS A 170 -11.78 4.34 -11.34
C LYS A 170 -11.77 4.86 -12.78
N ALA A 171 -11.50 3.99 -13.76
CA ALA A 171 -11.53 4.33 -15.17
C ALA A 171 -12.91 4.83 -15.64
N LEU A 172 -13.97 4.29 -15.02
CA LEU A 172 -15.36 4.69 -15.28
C LEU A 172 -15.85 5.84 -14.39
N HIS A 173 -14.99 6.38 -13.52
CA HIS A 173 -15.34 7.40 -12.52
C HIS A 173 -16.52 7.00 -11.62
N LEU A 174 -16.60 5.72 -11.25
CA LEU A 174 -17.64 5.18 -10.37
C LEU A 174 -17.16 5.18 -8.91
N GLY A 175 -17.97 5.74 -8.01
CA GLY A 175 -17.74 5.71 -6.57
C GLY A 175 -18.12 4.37 -5.94
N ILE A 176 -17.40 3.29 -6.29
CA ILE A 176 -17.72 1.95 -5.81
C ILE A 176 -17.13 1.70 -4.42
N ARG A 177 -17.98 1.26 -3.49
CA ARG A 177 -17.56 0.69 -2.21
C ARG A 177 -17.04 -0.74 -2.42
N ILE A 178 -15.74 -0.94 -2.25
CA ILE A 178 -15.11 -2.26 -2.27
C ILE A 178 -15.44 -3.01 -0.96
N LEU A 179 -16.01 -4.21 -1.10
CA LEU A 179 -16.44 -5.05 0.03
C LEU A 179 -15.49 -6.25 0.26
N PRO A 180 -15.43 -6.86 1.45
CA PRO A 180 -14.63 -8.06 1.68
C PRO A 180 -15.06 -9.23 0.77
N PRO A 181 -14.15 -9.94 0.07
CA PRO A 181 -14.51 -10.96 -0.94
C PRO A 181 -15.00 -12.32 -0.39
N SER A 182 -15.17 -12.47 0.92
CA SER A 182 -15.18 -13.78 1.62
C SER A 182 -16.14 -14.86 1.09
N ASP A 183 -17.42 -14.53 0.96
CA ASP A 183 -18.50 -15.42 0.47
C ASP A 183 -18.39 -15.76 -1.02
N LEU A 184 -17.65 -14.97 -1.79
CA LEU A 184 -17.48 -15.13 -3.24
C LEU A 184 -16.15 -15.77 -3.62
N ILE A 185 -15.29 -16.07 -2.63
CA ILE A 185 -14.12 -16.92 -2.84
C ILE A 185 -14.62 -18.36 -2.98
N THR A 186 -14.35 -19.01 -4.11
CA THR A 186 -14.75 -20.41 -4.39
C THR A 186 -13.51 -21.29 -4.57
N GLY A 187 -13.69 -22.61 -4.63
CA GLY A 187 -12.60 -23.57 -4.82
C GLY A 187 -12.25 -24.38 -3.58
N SER A 188 -11.07 -25.01 -3.61
CA SER A 188 -10.63 -26.01 -2.63
C SER A 188 -9.15 -25.85 -2.28
N ARG A 189 -8.72 -26.43 -1.15
CA ARG A 189 -7.31 -26.46 -0.74
C ARG A 189 -6.40 -27.31 -1.65
N ILE A 190 -6.99 -28.07 -2.57
CA ILE A 190 -6.27 -28.94 -3.52
C ILE A 190 -6.10 -28.21 -4.86
N ASP A 191 -7.22 -27.69 -5.40
CA ASP A 191 -7.25 -27.07 -6.73
C ASP A 191 -6.92 -25.58 -6.71
N GLY A 192 -6.97 -24.97 -5.52
CA GLY A 192 -6.84 -23.53 -5.32
C GLY A 192 -8.18 -22.83 -5.13
N TYR A 193 -8.09 -21.59 -4.67
CA TYR A 193 -9.23 -20.70 -4.49
C TYR A 193 -9.17 -19.56 -5.51
N SER A 194 -10.35 -19.16 -5.99
CA SER A 194 -10.53 -18.06 -6.93
C SER A 194 -11.71 -17.18 -6.50
N LEU A 195 -11.76 -15.96 -7.01
CA LEU A 195 -12.90 -15.07 -6.79
C LEU A 195 -13.94 -15.30 -7.89
N ASP A 196 -15.21 -15.47 -7.52
CA ASP A 196 -16.31 -15.24 -8.45
C ASP A 196 -16.36 -13.74 -8.76
N PHE A 197 -15.58 -13.33 -9.76
CA PHE A 197 -15.38 -11.93 -10.08
C PHE A 197 -16.68 -11.24 -10.50
N ARG A 198 -17.55 -11.92 -11.25
CA ARG A 198 -18.83 -11.35 -11.68
C ARG A 198 -19.74 -11.14 -10.47
N GLY A 199 -19.94 -12.16 -9.64
CA GLY A 199 -20.75 -12.02 -8.43
C GLY A 199 -20.19 -10.97 -7.47
N TYR A 200 -18.86 -10.83 -7.42
CA TYR A 200 -18.19 -9.80 -6.63
C TYR A 200 -18.40 -8.38 -7.14
N ALA A 201 -18.28 -8.18 -8.46
CA ALA A 201 -18.57 -6.91 -9.11
C ALA A 201 -20.04 -6.52 -8.91
N GLU A 202 -20.98 -7.45 -9.14
CA GLU A 202 -22.42 -7.25 -8.92
C GLU A 202 -22.70 -6.78 -7.49
N ARG A 203 -22.12 -7.44 -6.49
CA ARG A 203 -22.33 -7.09 -5.09
C ARG A 203 -21.79 -5.71 -4.72
N CYS A 204 -20.58 -5.37 -5.16
CA CYS A 204 -19.98 -4.06 -4.88
C CYS A 204 -20.73 -2.93 -5.60
N LEU A 205 -21.14 -3.15 -6.85
CA LEU A 205 -21.94 -2.20 -7.62
C LEU A 205 -23.33 -1.99 -7.03
N ASN A 206 -23.99 -3.06 -6.61
CA ASN A 206 -25.30 -2.98 -5.96
C ASN A 206 -25.22 -2.18 -4.65
N ALA A 207 -24.18 -2.44 -3.83
CA ALA A 207 -23.93 -1.67 -2.61
C ALA A 207 -23.61 -0.18 -2.85
N SER A 208 -23.32 0.20 -4.10
CA SER A 208 -22.96 1.55 -4.52
C SER A 208 -23.98 2.16 -5.50
N CYS A 209 -25.14 1.52 -5.69
CA CYS A 209 -26.20 1.96 -6.60
C CYS A 209 -25.74 2.13 -8.08
N HIS A 210 -24.85 1.26 -8.56
CA HIS A 210 -24.29 1.29 -9.91
C HIS A 210 -24.46 -0.02 -10.68
N ILE A 211 -25.43 -0.87 -10.31
CA ILE A 211 -25.60 -2.21 -10.89
C ILE A 211 -25.85 -2.20 -12.41
N ASP A 212 -26.44 -1.13 -12.92
CA ASP A 212 -26.66 -0.87 -14.34
C ASP A 212 -25.37 -0.76 -15.16
N ARG A 213 -24.22 -0.51 -14.49
CA ARG A 213 -22.89 -0.38 -15.08
C ARG A 213 -22.07 -1.67 -15.05
N LEU A 214 -22.68 -2.81 -14.70
CA LEU A 214 -21.95 -4.08 -14.56
C LEU A 214 -21.17 -4.46 -15.82
N ASP A 215 -21.82 -4.47 -16.98
CA ASP A 215 -21.16 -4.92 -18.22
C ASP A 215 -19.99 -3.99 -18.62
N ASP A 216 -20.12 -2.68 -18.39
CA ASP A 216 -19.03 -1.72 -18.58
C ASP A 216 -17.85 -2.01 -17.66
N VAL A 217 -18.11 -2.31 -16.39
CA VAL A 217 -17.08 -2.64 -15.40
C VAL A 217 -16.36 -3.93 -15.78
N LEU A 218 -17.10 -4.96 -16.21
CA LEU A 218 -16.50 -6.22 -16.67
C LEU A 218 -15.62 -6.00 -17.90
N ALA A 219 -16.09 -5.22 -18.89
CA ALA A 219 -15.31 -4.88 -20.07
C ALA A 219 -14.03 -4.10 -19.72
N HIS A 220 -14.12 -3.10 -18.83
CA HIS A 220 -12.94 -2.34 -18.39
C HIS A 220 -11.97 -3.16 -17.54
N ALA A 221 -12.45 -4.15 -16.77
CA ALA A 221 -11.59 -5.06 -16.04
C ALA A 221 -10.74 -5.92 -16.98
N GLU A 222 -11.31 -6.43 -18.09
CA GLU A 222 -10.56 -7.17 -19.11
C GLU A 222 -9.51 -6.28 -19.80
N ILE A 223 -9.88 -5.05 -20.18
CA ILE A 223 -8.92 -4.08 -20.75
C ILE A 223 -7.77 -3.81 -19.76
N SER A 224 -8.09 -3.67 -18.47
CA SER A 224 -7.10 -3.42 -17.42
C SER A 224 -6.16 -4.60 -17.22
N ARG A 225 -6.68 -5.83 -17.33
CA ARG A 225 -5.88 -7.06 -17.27
C ARG A 225 -4.84 -7.11 -18.39
N ASP A 226 -5.22 -6.72 -19.60
CA ASP A 226 -4.29 -6.61 -20.74
C ASP A 226 -3.22 -5.54 -20.52
N ILE A 227 -3.58 -4.39 -19.93
CA ILE A 227 -2.62 -3.31 -19.61
C ILE A 227 -1.62 -3.79 -18.55
N ILE A 228 -2.09 -4.43 -17.48
CA ILE A 228 -1.24 -4.98 -16.41
C ILE A 228 -0.23 -5.97 -17.00
N SER A 229 -0.70 -6.86 -17.88
CA SER A 229 0.16 -7.83 -18.59
C SER A 229 1.23 -7.13 -19.44
N LYS A 230 0.85 -6.13 -20.24
CA LYS A 230 1.78 -5.36 -21.09
C LYS A 230 2.81 -4.57 -20.27
N LYS A 231 2.43 -4.03 -19.12
CA LYS A 231 3.33 -3.35 -18.19
C LYS A 231 4.21 -4.31 -17.38
N ASN A 232 4.01 -5.62 -17.52
CA ASN A 232 4.72 -6.66 -16.77
C ASN A 232 4.72 -6.42 -15.24
N LEU A 233 3.57 -5.96 -14.72
CA LEU A 233 3.40 -5.75 -13.30
C LEU A 233 3.31 -7.10 -12.59
N LYS A 234 4.10 -7.27 -11.53
CA LYS A 234 4.11 -8.50 -10.71
C LYS A 234 2.81 -8.59 -9.90
N SER A 235 2.28 -9.79 -9.66
CA SER A 235 1.07 -9.96 -8.85
C SER A 235 1.17 -9.33 -7.46
N PHE A 236 2.34 -9.42 -6.82
CA PHE A 236 2.66 -8.75 -5.55
C PHE A 236 2.38 -7.23 -5.57
N SER A 237 2.59 -6.58 -6.71
CA SER A 237 2.36 -5.15 -6.90
C SER A 237 0.88 -4.75 -6.90
N LEU A 238 -0.03 -5.72 -6.97
CA LEU A 238 -1.48 -5.54 -7.06
C LEU A 238 -2.18 -5.85 -5.73
N ILE A 239 -1.42 -6.23 -4.69
CA ILE A 239 -1.96 -6.63 -3.39
C ILE A 239 -2.03 -5.43 -2.46
N ASN A 240 -3.25 -5.07 -2.07
CA ASN A 240 -3.52 -4.11 -0.98
C ASN A 240 -3.63 -4.85 0.37
N ASP A 241 -3.18 -4.22 1.45
CA ASP A 241 -3.10 -4.84 2.80
C ASP A 241 -4.46 -5.34 3.31
N HIS A 242 -5.50 -4.51 3.33
CA HIS A 242 -6.83 -4.90 3.80
C HIS A 242 -7.41 -6.07 3.00
N THR A 243 -7.13 -6.11 1.69
CA THR A 243 -7.58 -7.21 0.84
C THR A 243 -6.83 -8.50 1.17
N LEU A 244 -5.51 -8.42 1.37
CA LEU A 244 -4.68 -9.56 1.73
C LEU A 244 -5.16 -10.23 3.02
N TRP A 245 -5.42 -9.46 4.07
CA TRP A 245 -5.84 -10.01 5.37
C TRP A 245 -7.21 -10.70 5.28
N ASP A 246 -8.17 -10.11 4.56
CA ASP A 246 -9.48 -10.71 4.34
C ASP A 246 -9.42 -11.99 3.51
N VAL A 247 -8.54 -12.02 2.49
CA VAL A 247 -8.32 -13.20 1.65
C VAL A 247 -7.70 -14.33 2.48
N LEU A 248 -6.64 -14.06 3.24
CA LEU A 248 -5.98 -15.05 4.09
C LEU A 248 -6.91 -15.60 5.17
N LYS A 249 -7.68 -14.74 5.82
CA LYS A 249 -8.75 -15.14 6.76
C LYS A 249 -9.72 -16.10 6.08
N THR A 250 -10.22 -15.73 4.91
CA THR A 250 -11.25 -16.51 4.22
C THR A 250 -10.71 -17.88 3.80
N ILE A 251 -9.52 -17.91 3.18
CA ILE A 251 -8.83 -19.15 2.82
C ILE A 251 -8.64 -20.01 4.07
N GLY A 252 -8.15 -19.43 5.17
CA GLY A 252 -7.95 -20.15 6.42
C GLY A 252 -9.22 -20.84 6.91
N SER A 253 -10.34 -20.12 6.97
CA SER A 253 -11.64 -20.65 7.40
C SER A 253 -12.15 -21.79 6.50
N ARG A 254 -11.80 -21.77 5.21
CA ARG A 254 -12.15 -22.83 4.23
C ARG A 254 -11.22 -24.03 4.30
N VAL A 255 -9.94 -23.82 4.63
CA VAL A 255 -8.96 -24.90 4.79
C VAL A 255 -9.26 -25.73 6.04
N SER A 256 -9.68 -25.08 7.14
CA SER A 256 -10.06 -25.73 8.39
C SER A 256 -11.03 -24.85 9.17
N ALA A 257 -12.15 -25.42 9.65
CA ALA A 257 -13.12 -24.69 10.48
C ALA A 257 -12.49 -24.17 11.80
N SER A 258 -11.41 -24.78 12.28
CA SER A 258 -10.63 -24.31 13.43
C SER A 258 -9.88 -22.98 13.18
N ASN A 259 -9.68 -22.59 11.91
CA ASN A 259 -8.98 -21.37 11.52
C ASN A 259 -9.91 -20.16 11.38
N ASN A 260 -10.83 -19.99 12.33
CA ASN A 260 -11.75 -18.86 12.38
C ASN A 260 -11.10 -17.63 13.04
N ARG A 261 -10.12 -17.05 12.34
CA ARG A 261 -9.41 -15.84 12.77
C ARG A 261 -10.10 -14.59 12.22
N SER A 262 -10.06 -13.48 12.94
CA SER A 262 -10.46 -12.19 12.37
C SER A 262 -9.37 -11.67 11.41
N SER A 263 -9.70 -10.72 10.55
CA SER A 263 -8.73 -10.13 9.62
C SER A 263 -7.63 -9.39 10.39
N LYS A 264 -7.98 -8.82 11.55
CA LYS A 264 -7.03 -8.18 12.47
C LYS A 264 -6.08 -9.20 13.12
N ASP A 265 -6.56 -10.39 13.47
CA ASP A 265 -5.66 -11.45 14.00
C ASP A 265 -4.68 -11.90 12.93
N VAL A 266 -5.13 -12.03 11.67
CA VAL A 266 -4.26 -12.36 10.53
C VAL A 266 -3.21 -11.27 10.30
N GLU A 267 -3.63 -10.01 10.31
CA GLU A 267 -2.73 -8.86 10.21
C GLU A 267 -1.67 -8.90 11.32
N GLU A 268 -2.07 -9.11 12.58
CA GLU A 268 -1.14 -9.19 13.70
C GLU A 268 -0.17 -10.36 13.56
N MET A 269 -0.64 -11.53 13.11
CA MET A 269 0.23 -12.68 12.86
C MET A 269 1.29 -12.39 11.79
N VAL A 270 0.95 -11.60 10.76
CA VAL A 270 1.91 -11.14 9.74
C VAL A 270 2.84 -10.08 10.32
N ARG A 271 2.35 -9.16 11.17
CA ARG A 271 3.22 -8.22 11.89
C ARG A 271 4.23 -8.92 12.79
N MET A 272 3.84 -10.03 13.42
CA MET A 272 4.74 -10.86 14.23
C MET A 272 5.82 -11.59 13.41
N THR A 273 5.74 -11.62 12.07
CA THR A 273 6.83 -12.14 11.22
C THR A 273 7.85 -11.08 10.84
N PHE A 274 7.72 -9.85 11.35
CA PHE A 274 8.66 -8.75 11.13
C PHE A 274 10.11 -9.19 11.33
N ASP A 275 10.90 -9.04 10.26
CA ASP A 275 12.33 -9.29 10.24
C ASP A 275 13.01 -8.13 9.50
N PRO A 276 13.76 -7.25 10.19
CA PRO A 276 14.39 -6.10 9.56
C PRO A 276 15.49 -6.50 8.58
N ALA A 277 16.10 -7.68 8.72
CA ALA A 277 17.09 -8.16 7.77
C ALA A 277 16.41 -8.56 6.45
N GLN A 278 15.28 -9.28 6.51
CA GLN A 278 14.51 -9.62 5.30
C GLN A 278 13.97 -8.38 4.60
N LEU A 279 13.43 -7.42 5.37
CA LEU A 279 12.96 -6.15 4.79
C LEU A 279 14.08 -5.41 4.05
N SER A 280 15.32 -5.44 4.56
CA SER A 280 16.47 -4.82 3.89
C SER A 280 16.86 -5.45 2.54
N GLU A 281 16.33 -6.63 2.21
CA GLU A 281 16.52 -7.23 0.88
C GLU A 281 15.61 -6.59 -0.19
N HIS A 282 14.54 -5.90 0.23
CA HIS A 282 13.63 -5.22 -0.69
C HIS A 282 14.22 -3.89 -1.18
N ARG A 283 13.99 -3.61 -2.48
CA ARG A 283 14.50 -2.41 -3.16
C ARG A 283 14.12 -1.14 -2.43
N LEU A 284 12.87 -1.04 -1.96
CA LEU A 284 12.37 0.12 -1.24
C LEU A 284 13.17 0.40 0.03
N PHE A 285 13.35 -0.61 0.89
CA PHE A 285 14.05 -0.44 2.14
C PHE A 285 15.54 -0.12 1.91
N GLN A 286 16.16 -0.70 0.87
CA GLN A 286 17.52 -0.29 0.45
C GLN A 286 17.59 1.17 -0.01
N ALA A 287 16.52 1.71 -0.62
CA ALA A 287 16.46 3.12 -0.99
C ALA A 287 16.32 4.01 0.26
N ILE A 288 15.44 3.62 1.20
CA ILE A 288 15.29 4.27 2.50
C ILE A 288 16.62 4.28 3.25
N GLU A 289 17.33 3.17 3.32
CA GLU A 289 18.65 3.11 3.94
C GLU A 289 19.65 4.03 3.24
N ARG A 290 19.71 4.05 1.91
CA ARG A 290 20.65 4.94 1.21
C ARG A 290 20.36 6.42 1.45
N LEU A 291 19.09 6.83 1.45
CA LEU A 291 18.67 8.22 1.54
C LEU A 291 18.63 8.73 2.99
N ALA A 292 18.13 7.91 3.91
CA ALA A 292 17.99 8.26 5.31
C ALA A 292 19.25 7.96 6.14
N ILE A 293 20.02 6.92 5.77
CA ILE A 293 21.12 6.36 6.59
C ILE A 293 22.49 6.65 5.93
N GLY A 294 22.57 6.69 4.60
CA GLY A 294 23.81 6.99 3.87
C GLY A 294 24.34 8.43 4.05
N THR A 295 23.48 9.37 4.42
CA THR A 295 23.84 10.76 4.78
C THR A 295 24.53 10.86 6.14
N ALA A 296 24.25 9.95 7.07
CA ALA A 296 24.88 9.92 8.39
C ALA A 296 26.36 9.49 8.35
N LEU A 297 26.71 8.53 7.48
CA LEU A 297 28.08 8.00 7.36
C LEU A 297 29.01 8.89 6.52
N ARG A 298 28.48 9.86 5.76
CA ARG A 298 29.27 10.82 4.99
C ARG A 298 29.53 12.14 5.74
N ALA A 299 28.86 12.33 6.88
CA ALA A 299 28.99 13.52 7.73
C ALA A 299 29.83 13.26 9.00
N ALA A 300 30.37 12.05 9.16
CA ALA A 300 31.33 11.63 10.19
C ALA A 300 32.71 11.44 9.58
#